data_AF-A0A955VU27-F1
#
_entry.id   AF-A0A955VU27-F1
#
_cell.length_a   1.000
_cell.length_b   1.000
_cell.length_c   1.000
_cell.angle_alpha   90.00
_cell.angle_beta   90.00
_cell.angle_gamma   90.00
#
_symmetry.space_group_name_H-M   'P 1'
#
loop_
_entity.id
_entity.type
_entity.pdbx_description
1 polymer ?
#
loop_
_entity_poly.entity_id
_entity_poly.type
_entity_poly.pdbx_seq_one_letter_code
_entity_poly.pdbx_strand_id
1 'polypeptide(L)'
;MRRRVLLCALGGLVGPGLASATPSNLFEVGPSGCAPRGVLAKLLAEEPACALDFDACRAAPVVAGGTPLASEELDALEALVSWGDGGFTVRCVADGPRFLFQMAIKGLAYSGAKDRLASLLALADPAALPKVGENVRRLLAEAFVWLDDPRAGPALAALVALPVGNPDFKPAALFALARLGDAAAVPACEAALAEDAERLGAACAHY
;
A
#
# COMPACT_ATOMS: atom_id res chain seq x y z
N MET A 1 26.41 26.93 42.32
CA MET A 1 25.21 26.07 42.23
C MET A 1 25.34 25.30 40.90
N ARG A 2 25.46 23.96 40.77
CA ARG A 2 24.51 22.86 41.13
C ARG A 2 23.08 23.19 40.66
N ARG A 3 22.30 22.41 39.90
CA ARG A 3 22.34 21.09 39.22
C ARG A 3 21.38 21.24 37.99
N ARG A 4 21.31 20.41 36.93
CA ARG A 4 21.96 19.14 36.51
C ARG A 4 21.83 19.02 34.96
N VAL A 5 22.64 18.18 34.32
CA VAL A 5 22.28 17.44 33.08
C VAL A 5 22.33 15.95 33.45
N LEU A 6 21.37 15.14 33.00
CA LEU A 6 21.39 13.69 33.23
C LEU A 6 21.59 12.94 31.92
N LEU A 7 22.69 12.18 31.85
CA LEU A 7 22.92 11.17 30.82
C LEU A 7 21.98 9.97 31.01
N CYS A 8 21.57 9.36 29.90
CA CYS A 8 21.45 7.90 29.69
C CYS A 8 21.42 7.67 28.16
N ALA A 9 22.09 6.68 27.58
CA ALA A 9 23.29 5.94 27.99
C ALA A 9 23.93 5.36 26.71
N LEU A 10 25.25 5.21 26.66
CA LEU A 10 25.92 4.49 25.57
C LEU A 10 25.70 2.98 25.74
N GLY A 11 25.38 2.27 24.66
CA GLY A 11 25.31 0.81 24.66
C GLY A 11 25.14 0.22 23.26
N GLY A 12 26.11 -0.58 22.82
CA GLY A 12 25.98 -1.44 21.63
C GLY A 12 26.67 -0.95 20.36
N LEU A 13 27.97 -1.25 20.22
CA LEU A 13 28.56 -1.46 18.91
C LEU A 13 27.95 -2.74 18.32
N VAL A 14 27.20 -2.61 17.22
CA VAL A 14 26.78 -3.72 16.36
C VAL A 14 27.20 -3.35 14.94
N GLY A 15 27.64 -4.33 14.16
CA GLY A 15 28.12 -4.14 12.79
C GLY A 15 27.01 -3.68 11.81
N PRO A 16 27.31 -3.59 10.50
CA PRO A 16 26.37 -3.11 9.49
C PRO A 16 25.25 -4.13 9.21
N GLY A 17 24.32 -4.25 10.15
CA GLY A 17 23.00 -4.82 9.95
C GLY A 17 22.04 -3.68 9.64
N LEU A 18 21.41 -3.75 8.46
CA LEU A 18 20.47 -2.73 7.98
C LEU A 18 19.34 -2.53 8.99
N ALA A 19 19.27 -1.32 9.55
CA ALA A 19 18.19 -0.97 10.46
C ALA A 19 16.88 -0.89 9.66
N SER A 20 15.91 -1.72 10.02
CA SER A 20 14.53 -1.66 9.53
C SER A 20 14.08 -0.21 9.41
N ALA A 21 13.64 0.21 8.22
CA ALA A 21 13.47 1.60 7.86
C ALA A 21 12.39 2.30 8.72
N THR A 22 12.75 2.81 9.91
CA THR A 22 11.78 3.54 10.73
C THR A 22 11.38 4.82 10.00
N PRO A 23 10.08 5.14 9.85
CA PRO A 23 9.63 6.20 8.96
C PRO A 23 10.22 7.61 9.20
N SER A 24 10.68 7.92 10.42
CA SER A 24 11.39 9.17 10.73
C SER A 24 12.77 9.29 10.05
N ASN A 25 13.30 8.20 9.49
CA ASN A 25 14.56 8.17 8.73
C ASN A 25 14.34 8.32 7.22
N LEU A 26 13.08 8.18 6.75
CA LEU A 26 12.71 8.31 5.33
C LEU A 26 12.56 9.77 4.89
N PHE A 27 12.42 10.72 5.83
CA PHE A 27 12.21 12.14 5.54
C PHE A 27 13.07 13.04 6.43
N GLU A 28 13.60 14.11 5.85
CA GLU A 28 14.11 15.29 6.56
C GLU A 28 12.98 16.31 6.69
N VAL A 29 12.63 16.68 7.92
CA VAL A 29 11.65 17.75 8.18
C VAL A 29 12.40 19.08 8.26
N GLY A 30 12.24 19.91 7.22
CA GLY A 30 12.82 21.24 7.13
C GLY A 30 11.77 22.37 7.23
N PRO A 31 12.20 23.63 7.30
CA PRO A 31 11.30 24.79 7.39
C PRO A 31 10.41 24.99 6.15
N SER A 32 10.75 24.37 5.02
CA SER A 32 10.00 24.38 3.76
C SER A 32 9.17 23.12 3.50
N GLY A 33 9.14 22.14 4.42
CA GLY A 33 8.41 20.88 4.27
C GLY A 33 9.27 19.63 4.52
N CYS A 34 8.82 18.48 4.01
CA CYS A 34 9.56 17.23 4.08
C CYS A 34 10.33 16.97 2.77
N ALA A 35 11.62 16.70 2.86
CA ALA A 35 12.40 16.12 1.78
C ALA A 35 12.60 14.62 2.03
N PRO A 36 12.44 13.73 1.03
CA PRO A 36 12.79 12.32 1.21
C PRO A 36 14.30 12.15 1.47
N ARG A 37 14.69 11.08 2.16
CA ARG A 37 16.09 10.73 2.47
C ARG A 37 16.41 9.27 2.15
N GLY A 38 17.71 8.98 2.09
CA GLY A 38 18.23 7.62 2.06
C GLY A 38 17.68 6.81 0.89
N VAL A 39 17.16 5.63 1.19
CA VAL A 39 16.57 4.72 0.19
C VAL A 39 15.36 5.37 -0.52
N LEU A 40 14.47 6.05 0.21
CA LEU A 40 13.33 6.73 -0.40
C LEU A 40 13.77 7.90 -1.30
N ALA A 41 14.83 8.61 -0.96
CA ALA A 41 15.38 9.64 -1.85
C ALA A 41 15.92 9.03 -3.15
N LYS A 42 16.56 7.85 -3.11
CA LYS A 42 17.03 7.16 -4.32
C LYS A 42 15.86 6.71 -5.20
N LEU A 43 14.89 6.01 -4.62
CA LEU A 43 13.67 5.56 -5.31
C LEU A 43 12.89 6.69 -6.01
N LEU A 44 12.99 7.92 -5.50
CA LEU A 44 12.33 9.11 -6.05
C LEU A 44 13.23 9.98 -6.94
N ALA A 45 14.55 9.76 -6.93
CA ALA A 45 15.53 10.55 -7.71
C ALA A 45 16.10 9.79 -8.91
N GLU A 46 15.99 8.47 -8.94
CA GLU A 46 16.21 7.72 -10.17
C GLU A 46 15.05 8.04 -11.14
N GLU A 47 15.40 8.41 -12.38
CA GLU A 47 14.48 8.32 -13.53
C GLU A 47 14.69 6.99 -14.26
N PRO A 48 14.02 5.89 -13.86
CA PRO A 48 13.57 4.88 -14.78
C PRO A 48 12.13 5.20 -15.19
N ALA A 49 11.71 4.75 -16.36
CA ALA A 49 10.32 4.82 -16.83
C ALA A 49 9.31 3.99 -15.98
N CYS A 50 9.71 3.57 -14.78
CA CYS A 50 9.05 2.57 -13.95
C CYS A 50 8.98 2.92 -12.45
N ALA A 51 9.72 3.90 -11.92
CA ALA A 51 9.79 4.14 -10.47
C ALA A 51 8.47 4.70 -9.91
N LEU A 52 7.78 5.55 -10.69
CA LEU A 52 6.55 6.23 -10.29
C LEU A 52 5.42 6.19 -11.34
N ASP A 53 5.63 5.54 -12.48
CA ASP A 53 4.54 5.15 -13.38
C ASP A 53 4.42 3.62 -13.42
N PHE A 54 3.63 3.11 -12.48
CA PHE A 54 3.31 1.70 -12.39
C PHE A 54 2.41 1.24 -13.56
N ASP A 55 1.64 2.12 -14.19
CA ASP A 55 0.81 1.75 -15.34
C ASP A 55 1.63 1.65 -16.64
N ALA A 56 2.77 2.35 -16.75
CA ALA A 56 3.81 2.05 -17.74
C ALA A 56 4.45 0.66 -17.49
N CYS A 57 4.68 0.28 -16.23
CA CYS A 57 5.18 -1.06 -15.87
C CYS A 57 4.22 -2.18 -16.29
N ARG A 58 2.90 -1.92 -16.24
CA ARG A 58 1.84 -2.86 -16.67
C ARG A 58 1.90 -3.18 -18.18
N ALA A 59 2.43 -2.27 -19.00
CA ALA A 59 2.58 -2.46 -20.44
C ALA A 59 3.87 -3.19 -20.84
N ALA A 60 4.89 -3.17 -19.97
CA ALA A 60 6.07 -4.03 -20.12
C ALA A 60 5.73 -5.45 -19.63
N PRO A 61 6.02 -6.53 -20.38
CA PRO A 61 5.63 -7.89 -20.01
C PRO A 61 6.57 -8.49 -18.94
N VAL A 62 6.82 -7.77 -17.83
CA VAL A 62 7.81 -8.05 -16.76
C VAL A 62 9.28 -8.16 -17.23
N VAL A 63 9.54 -8.26 -18.54
CA VAL A 63 10.82 -8.70 -19.09
C VAL A 63 11.49 -7.60 -19.92
N ALA A 64 12.25 -6.73 -19.24
CA ALA A 64 13.23 -5.82 -19.88
C ALA A 64 14.34 -5.31 -18.92
N GLY A 65 14.81 -6.12 -17.96
CA GLY A 65 16.07 -5.84 -17.25
C GLY A 65 16.04 -4.79 -16.13
N GLY A 66 14.87 -4.37 -15.65
CA GLY A 66 14.77 -3.66 -14.37
C GLY A 66 15.20 -4.57 -13.22
N THR A 67 16.05 -4.08 -12.32
CA THR A 67 16.42 -4.81 -11.10
C THR A 67 15.21 -4.93 -10.17
N PRO A 68 14.93 -6.12 -9.60
CA PRO A 68 13.93 -6.25 -8.52
C PRO A 68 14.28 -5.29 -7.37
N LEU A 69 13.25 -4.73 -6.73
CA LEU A 69 13.44 -3.88 -5.55
C LEU A 69 14.22 -4.63 -4.47
N ALA A 70 15.24 -3.99 -3.91
CA ALA A 70 16.00 -4.50 -2.80
C ALA A 70 15.13 -4.60 -1.53
N SER A 71 15.51 -5.44 -0.57
CA SER A 71 14.76 -5.55 0.70
C SER A 71 14.61 -4.19 1.39
N GLU A 72 15.65 -3.35 1.38
CA GLU A 72 15.62 -2.00 1.97
C GLU A 72 14.57 -1.08 1.32
N GLU A 73 14.31 -1.27 0.02
CA GLU A 73 13.33 -0.50 -0.75
C GLU A 73 11.92 -0.99 -0.42
N LEU A 74 11.72 -2.30 -0.36
CA LEU A 74 10.47 -2.91 0.11
C LEU A 74 10.17 -2.52 1.56
N ASP A 75 11.17 -2.50 2.45
CA ASP A 75 11.06 -2.04 3.83
C ASP A 75 10.65 -0.56 3.89
N ALA A 76 11.18 0.28 3.00
CA ALA A 76 10.81 1.70 2.91
C ALA A 76 9.37 1.91 2.40
N LEU A 77 8.91 1.11 1.45
CA LEU A 77 7.51 1.13 0.99
C LEU A 77 6.56 0.60 2.07
N GLU A 78 6.89 -0.50 2.75
CA GLU A 78 6.12 -1.00 3.88
C GLU A 78 6.03 0.01 5.04
N ALA A 79 7.13 0.70 5.33
CA ALA A 79 7.14 1.80 6.29
C ALA A 79 6.21 2.96 5.89
N LEU A 80 6.11 3.31 4.60
CA LEU A 80 5.12 4.29 4.11
C LEU A 80 3.68 3.78 4.25
N VAL A 81 3.42 2.50 3.93
CA VAL A 81 2.12 1.85 4.13
C VAL A 81 1.69 1.90 5.60
N SER A 82 2.63 1.68 6.53
CA SER A 82 2.35 1.70 7.98
C SER A 82 1.87 3.04 8.53
N TRP A 83 2.14 4.17 7.86
CA TRP A 83 1.65 5.48 8.27
C TRP A 83 0.19 5.75 7.88
N GLY A 84 -0.33 5.02 6.89
CA GLY A 84 -1.70 5.17 6.41
C GLY A 84 -2.01 6.52 5.75
N ASP A 85 -3.21 6.62 5.20
CA ASP A 85 -3.72 7.78 4.45
C ASP A 85 -3.72 9.10 5.27
N GLY A 86 -3.78 9.00 6.61
CA GLY A 86 -3.90 10.13 7.53
C GLY A 86 -2.60 10.58 8.24
N GLY A 87 -1.56 9.73 8.29
CA GLY A 87 -0.35 9.97 9.11
C GLY A 87 0.50 11.18 8.69
N PHE A 88 0.26 11.71 7.49
CA PHE A 88 1.11 12.73 6.86
C PHE A 88 0.66 14.18 7.09
N THR A 89 -0.56 14.38 7.59
CA THR A 89 -1.25 15.69 7.66
C THR A 89 -0.61 16.71 8.62
N VAL A 90 0.29 16.30 9.52
CA VAL A 90 0.92 17.16 10.53
C VAL A 90 2.41 17.39 10.30
N ARG A 91 3.05 16.66 9.37
CA ARG A 91 4.51 16.72 9.16
C ARG A 91 4.95 17.25 7.80
N CYS A 92 4.19 17.04 6.72
CA CYS A 92 4.64 17.31 5.35
C CYS A 92 3.53 18.03 4.54
N VAL A 93 3.73 19.32 4.22
CA VAL A 93 2.63 20.24 3.82
C VAL A 93 2.47 20.43 2.30
N ALA A 94 3.46 20.06 1.47
CA ALA A 94 3.43 20.27 0.01
C ALA A 94 3.32 18.95 -0.77
N ASP A 95 2.39 18.89 -1.73
CA ASP A 95 2.12 17.80 -2.70
C ASP A 95 2.31 16.39 -2.13
N GLY A 96 1.70 16.23 -0.96
CA GLY A 96 2.30 15.47 0.12
C GLY A 96 2.21 13.95 0.03
N PRO A 97 2.78 13.28 1.06
CA PRO A 97 3.05 11.85 1.02
C PRO A 97 1.82 10.92 0.96
N ARG A 98 0.60 11.46 0.87
CA ARG A 98 -0.59 10.71 0.45
C ARG A 98 -0.38 10.05 -0.93
N PHE A 99 0.33 10.73 -1.83
CA PHE A 99 0.79 10.14 -3.08
C PHE A 99 1.78 8.98 -2.78
N LEU A 100 2.82 9.23 -1.99
CA LEU A 100 3.82 8.22 -1.62
C LEU A 100 3.22 6.98 -0.94
N PHE A 101 2.16 7.13 -0.14
CA PHE A 101 1.40 6.03 0.45
C PHE A 101 0.69 5.17 -0.61
N GLN A 102 0.02 5.79 -1.57
CA GLN A 102 -0.61 5.07 -2.70
C GLN A 102 0.43 4.40 -3.59
N MET A 103 1.56 5.07 -3.82
CA MET A 103 2.69 4.52 -4.57
C MET A 103 3.38 3.37 -3.83
N ALA A 104 3.40 3.38 -2.51
CA ALA A 104 3.89 2.27 -1.71
C ALA A 104 3.00 1.03 -1.81
N ILE A 105 1.66 1.20 -1.81
CA ILE A 105 0.73 0.09 -2.07
C ILE A 105 0.98 -0.50 -3.46
N LYS A 106 1.06 0.34 -4.50
CA LYS A 106 1.36 -0.13 -5.87
C LYS A 106 2.73 -0.80 -5.95
N GLY A 107 3.77 -0.21 -5.36
CA GLY A 107 5.15 -0.73 -5.40
C GLY A 107 5.33 -2.09 -4.72
N LEU A 108 4.72 -2.30 -3.54
CA LEU A 108 4.70 -3.62 -2.88
C LEU A 108 3.96 -4.66 -3.73
N ALA A 109 2.86 -4.28 -4.35
CA ALA A 109 2.07 -5.19 -5.19
C ALA A 109 2.80 -5.56 -6.50
N TYR A 110 3.35 -4.58 -7.20
CA TYR A 110 3.91 -4.75 -8.55
C TYR A 110 5.32 -5.37 -8.50
N SER A 111 6.01 -5.26 -7.37
CA SER A 111 7.23 -6.04 -7.09
C SER A 111 6.95 -7.50 -6.71
N GLY A 112 5.69 -7.89 -6.49
CA GLY A 112 5.32 -9.25 -6.10
C GLY A 112 5.69 -9.61 -4.66
N ALA A 113 5.79 -8.62 -3.75
CA ALA A 113 6.25 -8.78 -2.37
C ALA A 113 5.22 -9.51 -1.47
N LYS A 114 5.00 -10.81 -1.73
CA LYS A 114 4.07 -11.70 -1.00
C LYS A 114 4.37 -11.84 0.50
N ASP A 115 5.61 -11.59 0.89
CA ASP A 115 6.09 -11.50 2.28
C ASP A 115 5.54 -10.25 2.99
N ARG A 116 5.24 -9.17 2.25
CA ARG A 116 4.71 -7.89 2.76
C ARG A 116 3.18 -7.76 2.66
N LEU A 117 2.50 -8.81 2.21
CA LEU A 117 1.04 -8.87 2.11
C LEU A 117 0.35 -8.50 3.44
N ALA A 118 0.93 -8.85 4.59
CA ALA A 118 0.37 -8.55 5.91
C ALA A 118 0.11 -7.05 6.12
N SER A 119 0.98 -6.18 5.62
CA SER A 119 0.84 -4.72 5.75
C SER A 119 -0.26 -4.15 4.84
N LEU A 120 -0.55 -4.79 3.71
CA LEU A 120 -1.72 -4.45 2.87
C LEU A 120 -3.02 -5.00 3.46
N LEU A 121 -3.01 -6.22 4.03
CA LEU A 121 -4.15 -6.79 4.74
C LEU A 121 -4.55 -5.94 5.95
N ALA A 122 -3.59 -5.33 6.65
CA ALA A 122 -3.85 -4.42 7.77
C ALA A 122 -4.63 -3.15 7.35
N LEU A 123 -4.45 -2.67 6.11
CA LEU A 123 -5.28 -1.57 5.57
C LEU A 123 -6.69 -2.04 5.16
N ALA A 124 -6.83 -3.32 4.84
CA ALA A 124 -8.10 -3.96 4.49
C ALA A 124 -8.83 -4.61 5.67
N ASP A 125 -8.34 -4.41 6.91
CA ASP A 125 -9.04 -4.82 8.12
C ASP A 125 -10.40 -4.10 8.25
N PRO A 126 -11.50 -4.78 8.64
CA PRO A 126 -12.83 -4.16 8.77
C PRO A 126 -12.90 -2.93 9.68
N ALA A 127 -12.01 -2.76 10.67
CA ALA A 127 -11.93 -1.57 11.51
C ALA A 127 -11.05 -0.46 10.90
N ALA A 128 -10.26 -0.75 9.87
CA ALA A 128 -9.46 0.20 9.10
C ALA A 128 -10.17 0.67 7.82
N LEU A 129 -10.86 -0.23 7.10
CA LEU A 129 -11.53 0.02 5.82
C LEU A 129 -12.45 1.26 5.78
N PRO A 130 -13.28 1.56 6.80
CA PRO A 130 -14.10 2.77 6.83
C PRO A 130 -13.29 4.07 6.84
N LYS A 131 -12.04 4.02 7.33
CA LYS A 131 -11.18 5.20 7.59
C LYS A 131 -10.24 5.53 6.43
N VAL A 132 -9.90 4.56 5.59
CA VAL A 132 -9.07 4.80 4.40
C VAL A 132 -9.89 5.40 3.26
N GLY A 133 -9.28 6.27 2.46
CA GLY A 133 -9.95 6.87 1.30
C GLY A 133 -10.36 5.85 0.24
N GLU A 134 -11.36 6.19 -0.56
CA GLU A 134 -11.89 5.37 -1.65
C GLU A 134 -10.83 4.90 -2.66
N ASN A 135 -9.92 5.80 -3.06
CA ASN A 135 -8.77 5.45 -3.90
C ASN A 135 -7.90 4.35 -3.28
N VAL A 136 -7.72 4.37 -1.96
CA VAL A 136 -6.95 3.34 -1.24
C VAL A 136 -7.67 1.99 -1.30
N ARG A 137 -9.00 1.96 -1.16
CA ARG A 137 -9.81 0.74 -1.27
C ARG A 137 -9.71 0.11 -2.66
N ARG A 138 -9.76 0.94 -3.73
CA ARG A 138 -9.54 0.48 -5.11
C ARG A 138 -8.12 -0.06 -5.30
N LEU A 139 -7.11 0.67 -4.82
CA LEU A 139 -5.70 0.26 -4.91
C LEU A 139 -5.41 -1.05 -4.16
N LEU A 140 -6.08 -1.31 -3.03
CA LEU A 140 -5.97 -2.59 -2.33
C LEU A 140 -6.55 -3.74 -3.15
N ALA A 141 -7.73 -3.56 -3.76
CA ALA A 141 -8.31 -4.57 -4.65
C ALA A 141 -7.40 -4.89 -5.85
N GLU A 142 -6.84 -3.86 -6.49
CA GLU A 142 -5.87 -4.01 -7.57
C GLU A 142 -4.58 -4.69 -7.08
N ALA A 143 -4.04 -4.28 -5.92
CA ALA A 143 -2.84 -4.84 -5.33
C ALA A 143 -2.94 -6.33 -5.02
N PHE A 144 -4.10 -6.79 -4.52
CA PHE A 144 -4.33 -8.20 -4.22
C PHE A 144 -4.39 -9.09 -5.49
N VAL A 145 -4.81 -8.55 -6.64
CA VAL A 145 -4.70 -9.25 -7.94
C VAL A 145 -3.24 -9.43 -8.34
N TRP A 146 -2.44 -8.37 -8.24
CA TRP A 146 -1.01 -8.42 -8.61
C TRP A 146 -0.20 -9.33 -7.70
N LEU A 147 -0.53 -9.35 -6.41
CA LEU A 147 0.10 -10.28 -5.48
C LEU A 147 -0.34 -11.73 -5.71
N ASP A 148 -1.48 -12.03 -6.35
CA ASP A 148 -1.92 -13.40 -6.69
C ASP A 148 -1.76 -14.37 -5.49
N ASP A 149 -2.35 -13.98 -4.35
CA ASP A 149 -2.23 -14.69 -3.07
C ASP A 149 -3.61 -14.91 -2.43
N PRO A 150 -4.05 -16.16 -2.20
CA PRO A 150 -5.40 -16.46 -1.71
C PRO A 150 -5.66 -15.95 -0.28
N ARG A 151 -4.61 -15.57 0.48
CA ARG A 151 -4.79 -14.92 1.79
C ARG A 151 -5.50 -13.57 1.70
N ALA A 152 -5.61 -12.98 0.50
CA ALA A 152 -6.35 -11.74 0.26
C ALA A 152 -7.88 -11.91 0.12
N GLY A 153 -8.40 -13.13 -0.07
CA GLY A 153 -9.85 -13.36 -0.25
C GLY A 153 -10.75 -12.70 0.81
N PRO A 154 -10.50 -12.92 2.12
CA PRO A 154 -11.28 -12.29 3.19
C PRO A 154 -11.24 -10.75 3.18
N ALA A 155 -10.10 -10.16 2.79
CA ALA A 155 -9.93 -8.71 2.68
C ALA A 155 -10.72 -8.12 1.50
N LEU A 156 -10.75 -8.84 0.37
CA LEU A 156 -11.58 -8.47 -0.78
C LEU A 156 -13.08 -8.62 -0.49
N ALA A 157 -13.50 -9.68 0.20
CA ALA A 157 -14.88 -9.82 0.66
C ALA A 157 -15.30 -8.68 1.61
N ALA A 158 -14.40 -8.27 2.53
CA ALA A 158 -14.63 -7.11 3.41
C ALA A 158 -14.74 -5.78 2.65
N LEU A 159 -13.99 -5.61 1.54
CA LEU A 159 -14.14 -4.47 0.64
C LEU A 159 -15.53 -4.46 -0.03
N VAL A 160 -15.99 -5.60 -0.58
CA VAL A 160 -17.31 -5.69 -1.23
C VAL A 160 -18.45 -5.40 -0.23
N ALA A 161 -18.35 -5.94 0.99
CA ALA A 161 -19.36 -5.77 2.03
C ALA A 161 -19.38 -4.38 2.70
N LEU A 162 -18.44 -3.48 2.36
CA LEU A 162 -18.30 -2.19 3.04
C LEU A 162 -19.47 -1.23 2.67
N PRO A 163 -20.27 -0.76 3.65
CA PRO A 163 -21.35 0.20 3.38
C PRO A 163 -20.79 1.62 3.28
N VAL A 164 -20.86 2.22 2.08
CA VAL A 164 -20.27 3.53 1.75
C VAL A 164 -21.13 4.30 0.76
N GLY A 165 -21.06 5.64 0.82
CA GLY A 165 -21.76 6.51 -0.13
C GLY A 165 -21.19 6.51 -1.55
N ASN A 166 -19.94 6.08 -1.75
CA ASN A 166 -19.39 5.79 -3.09
C ASN A 166 -18.85 4.34 -3.17
N PRO A 167 -19.51 3.44 -3.93
CA PRO A 167 -19.09 2.07 -4.13
C PRO A 167 -18.19 1.84 -5.36
N ASP A 168 -17.59 2.88 -5.96
CA ASP A 168 -16.76 2.81 -7.19
C ASP A 168 -15.67 1.71 -7.19
N PHE A 169 -15.17 1.31 -6.02
CA PHE A 169 -14.16 0.24 -5.86
C PHE A 169 -14.73 -1.19 -5.77
N LYS A 170 -16.04 -1.38 -5.50
CA LYS A 170 -16.67 -2.71 -5.39
C LYS A 170 -16.47 -3.56 -6.66
N PRO A 171 -16.61 -3.05 -7.90
CA PRO A 171 -16.29 -3.81 -9.12
C PRO A 171 -14.85 -4.35 -9.17
N ALA A 172 -13.87 -3.59 -8.69
CA ALA A 172 -12.47 -4.04 -8.65
C ALA A 172 -12.25 -5.15 -7.61
N ALA A 173 -12.89 -5.04 -6.43
CA ALA A 173 -12.83 -6.07 -5.40
C ALA A 173 -13.53 -7.37 -5.83
N LEU A 174 -14.67 -7.26 -6.52
CA LEU A 174 -15.35 -8.39 -7.15
C LEU A 174 -14.51 -9.00 -8.27
N PHE A 175 -13.92 -8.23 -9.18
CA PHE A 175 -13.02 -8.78 -10.19
C PHE A 175 -11.82 -9.53 -9.57
N ALA A 176 -11.27 -9.00 -8.47
CA ALA A 176 -10.15 -9.60 -7.76
C ALA A 176 -10.51 -10.96 -7.12
N LEU A 177 -11.69 -11.08 -6.50
CA LEU A 177 -12.18 -12.35 -5.95
C LEU A 177 -12.31 -13.44 -7.03
N ALA A 178 -12.83 -13.09 -8.21
CA ALA A 178 -12.91 -13.98 -9.37
C ALA A 178 -11.52 -14.43 -9.81
N ARG A 179 -10.61 -13.46 -9.91
CA ARG A 179 -9.26 -13.66 -10.44
C ARG A 179 -8.38 -14.52 -9.53
N LEU A 180 -8.66 -14.55 -8.22
CA LEU A 180 -8.03 -15.45 -7.24
C LEU A 180 -8.74 -16.81 -7.10
N GLY A 181 -9.95 -16.98 -7.65
CA GLY A 181 -10.75 -18.19 -7.51
C GLY A 181 -11.25 -18.43 -6.08
N ASP A 182 -11.50 -17.37 -5.32
CA ASP A 182 -11.87 -17.47 -3.90
C ASP A 182 -13.32 -17.96 -3.70
N ALA A 183 -13.56 -18.84 -2.74
CA ALA A 183 -14.89 -19.39 -2.47
C ALA A 183 -15.90 -18.35 -1.93
N ALA A 184 -15.43 -17.25 -1.33
CA ALA A 184 -16.29 -16.14 -0.88
C ALA A 184 -16.82 -15.29 -2.04
N ALA A 185 -16.34 -15.52 -3.27
CA ALA A 185 -16.65 -14.65 -4.40
C ALA A 185 -18.10 -14.72 -4.88
N VAL A 186 -18.67 -15.94 -4.95
CA VAL A 186 -20.09 -16.16 -5.30
C VAL A 186 -21.02 -15.47 -4.29
N PRO A 187 -20.94 -15.71 -2.95
CA PRO A 187 -21.82 -15.03 -2.01
C PRO A 187 -21.56 -13.52 -1.92
N ALA A 188 -20.34 -13.05 -2.17
CA ALA A 188 -20.05 -11.62 -2.30
C ALA A 188 -20.76 -11.00 -3.52
N CYS A 189 -20.81 -11.71 -4.64
CA CYS A 189 -21.58 -11.33 -5.82
C CYS A 189 -23.09 -11.34 -5.58
N GLU A 190 -23.65 -12.38 -4.96
CA GLU A 190 -25.09 -12.44 -4.64
C GLU A 190 -25.52 -11.25 -3.77
N ALA A 191 -24.73 -10.92 -2.73
CA ALA A 191 -24.98 -9.77 -1.87
C ALA A 191 -24.84 -8.43 -2.62
N ALA A 192 -23.80 -8.29 -3.46
CA ALA A 192 -23.57 -7.10 -4.28
C ALA A 192 -24.69 -6.84 -5.29
N LEU A 193 -25.18 -7.87 -5.98
CA LEU A 193 -26.26 -7.77 -6.96
C LEU A 193 -27.61 -7.45 -6.30
N ALA A 194 -27.82 -7.86 -5.05
CA ALA A 194 -28.99 -7.45 -4.27
C ALA A 194 -28.96 -5.97 -3.84
N GLU A 195 -27.78 -5.36 -3.79
CA GLU A 195 -27.58 -3.92 -3.49
C GLU A 195 -27.69 -3.05 -4.76
N ASP A 196 -26.95 -3.40 -5.82
CA ASP A 196 -26.87 -2.63 -7.07
C ASP A 196 -26.54 -3.52 -8.29
N ALA A 197 -27.56 -4.22 -8.79
CA ALA A 197 -27.43 -5.12 -9.94
C ALA A 197 -27.00 -4.41 -11.24
N GLU A 198 -27.45 -3.18 -11.48
CA GLU A 198 -27.13 -2.43 -12.70
C GLU A 198 -25.63 -2.13 -12.76
N ARG A 199 -25.05 -1.69 -11.64
CA ARG A 199 -23.65 -1.32 -11.55
C ARG A 199 -22.71 -2.53 -11.41
N LEU A 200 -23.11 -3.54 -10.65
CA LEU A 200 -22.23 -4.65 -10.24
C LEU A 200 -22.42 -5.91 -11.09
N GLY A 201 -23.47 -5.98 -11.92
CA GLY A 201 -23.76 -7.08 -12.86
C GLY A 201 -22.57 -7.51 -13.71
N ALA A 202 -21.87 -6.55 -14.33
CA ALA A 202 -20.72 -6.83 -15.19
C ALA A 202 -19.52 -7.42 -14.41
N ALA A 203 -19.29 -7.01 -13.17
CA ALA A 203 -18.22 -7.55 -12.33
C ALA A 203 -18.53 -8.99 -11.86
N CYS A 204 -19.81 -9.35 -11.80
CA CYS A 204 -20.28 -10.69 -11.42
C CYS A 204 -20.55 -11.64 -12.60
N ALA A 205 -20.37 -11.19 -13.85
CA ALA A 205 -20.64 -12.00 -15.05
C ALA A 205 -19.58 -13.07 -15.36
N HIS A 206 -18.53 -13.18 -14.54
CA HIS A 206 -17.36 -14.06 -14.76
C HIS A 206 -17.25 -15.21 -13.73
N TYR A 207 -18.34 -15.51 -13.03
CA TYR A 207 -18.45 -16.53 -11.99
C TYR A 207 -19.31 -17.72 -12.39
#